data_AF-A0A1V4LIA7-F1
#
_entry.id   AF-A0A1V4LIA7-F1
#
_cell.length_a   1.000
_cell.length_b   1.000
_cell.length_c   1.000
_cell.angle_alpha   90.00
_cell.angle_beta   90.00
_cell.angle_gamma   90.00
#
_symmetry.space_group_name_H-M   'P 1'
#
loop_
_entity.id
_entity.type
_entity.pdbx_description
1 polymer ?
#
loop_
_entity_poly.entity_id
_entity_poly.type
_entity_poly.pdbx_seq_one_letter_code
_entity_poly.pdbx_strand_id
1 'polypeptide(L)'
;MNPKLQILERRLARQSPEKIPAPADDDLAAAIQRLVDQRVADALERQPVKPPARVQRVLDQFDAPKPYTSFDQIPATPKTPAPKAREISLQRDELGRINIVNAGGMQWYAQRNELGDIVRLVPADITPMPPAIEPPALAAARKYNPGEPR
;
A
#
# COMPACT_ATOMS: atom_id res chain seq x y z
N MET A 1 -17.25 -42.27 -3.48
CA MET A 1 -18.23 -41.29 -4.00
C MET A 1 -17.55 -39.93 -4.12
N ASN A 2 -17.67 -39.26 -5.27
CA ASN A 2 -16.96 -38.00 -5.54
C ASN A 2 -17.78 -36.79 -5.01
N PRO A 3 -17.23 -35.95 -4.12
CA PRO A 3 -17.95 -34.81 -3.52
C PRO A 3 -18.42 -33.77 -4.54
N LYS A 4 -17.75 -33.66 -5.69
CA LYS A 4 -18.15 -32.74 -6.77
C LYS A 4 -19.46 -33.17 -7.43
N LEU A 5 -19.72 -34.47 -7.54
CA LEU A 5 -20.96 -35.00 -8.13
C LEU A 5 -22.16 -34.74 -7.22
N GLN A 6 -22.00 -34.87 -5.90
CA GLN A 6 -23.06 -34.56 -4.94
C GLN A 6 -23.48 -33.08 -4.96
N ILE A 7 -22.52 -32.18 -5.21
CA ILE A 7 -22.82 -30.74 -5.34
C ILE A 7 -23.61 -30.46 -6.63
N LEU A 8 -23.27 -31.14 -7.72
CA LEU A 8 -23.98 -31.02 -9.00
C LEU A 8 -25.40 -31.57 -8.92
N GLU A 9 -25.61 -32.74 -8.32
CA GLU A 9 -26.94 -33.31 -8.08
C GLU A 9 -27.81 -32.36 -7.25
N ARG A 10 -27.24 -31.77 -6.19
CA ARG A 10 -27.95 -30.79 -5.35
C ARG A 10 -28.32 -29.52 -6.10
N ARG A 11 -27.53 -29.11 -7.10
CA ARG A 11 -27.84 -27.95 -7.95
C ARG A 11 -28.93 -28.26 -8.96
N LEU A 12 -28.88 -29.44 -9.57
CA LEU A 12 -29.89 -29.92 -10.53
C LEU A 12 -31.26 -30.08 -9.87
N ALA A 13 -31.33 -30.68 -8.68
CA ALA A 13 -32.59 -30.86 -7.95
C ALA A 13 -33.30 -29.53 -7.63
N ARG A 14 -32.54 -28.45 -7.42
CA ARG A 14 -33.07 -27.10 -7.15
C ARG A 14 -33.54 -26.36 -8.40
N GLN A 15 -33.08 -26.76 -9.58
CA GLN A 15 -33.43 -26.11 -10.85
C GLN A 15 -34.63 -26.75 -11.54
N SER A 16 -35.18 -27.84 -11.00
CA SER A 16 -36.41 -28.47 -11.50
C SER A 16 -37.56 -27.44 -11.47
N PRO A 17 -38.07 -26.98 -12.62
CA PRO A 17 -39.17 -26.02 -12.62
C PRO A 17 -40.46 -26.77 -12.30
N GLU A 18 -40.93 -26.68 -11.05
CA GLU A 18 -42.33 -27.02 -10.74
C GLU A 18 -43.22 -26.09 -11.57
N LYS A 19 -44.09 -26.68 -12.41
CA LYS A 19 -45.07 -25.93 -13.21
C LYS A 19 -46.04 -25.23 -12.26
N ILE A 20 -45.87 -23.91 -12.13
CA ILE A 20 -46.80 -23.04 -11.41
C ILE A 20 -48.07 -22.89 -12.27
N PRO A 21 -49.28 -23.17 -11.75
CA PRO A 21 -50.52 -22.92 -12.49
C PRO A 21 -50.72 -21.41 -12.70
N ALA A 22 -51.09 -21.02 -13.91
CA ALA A 22 -51.30 -19.62 -14.27
C ALA A 22 -52.50 -19.03 -13.50
N PRO A 23 -52.35 -17.84 -12.89
CA PRO A 23 -53.44 -17.17 -12.18
C PRO A 23 -54.43 -16.56 -13.17
N ALA A 24 -55.73 -16.64 -12.84
CA ALA A 24 -56.80 -15.99 -13.57
C ALA A 24 -56.72 -14.46 -13.41
N ASP A 25 -57.09 -13.76 -14.47
CA ASP A 25 -57.12 -12.31 -14.60
C ASP A 25 -58.07 -11.68 -13.56
N ASP A 26 -57.51 -11.30 -12.41
CA ASP A 26 -57.63 -9.97 -11.82
C ASP A 26 -56.80 -9.95 -10.52
N ASP A 27 -55.77 -9.10 -10.52
CA ASP A 27 -54.71 -8.93 -9.51
C ASP A 27 -53.66 -10.06 -9.38
N LEU A 28 -52.99 -10.35 -10.51
CA LEU A 28 -51.73 -11.12 -10.56
C LEU A 28 -50.73 -10.71 -9.46
N ALA A 29 -50.60 -9.42 -9.19
CA ALA A 29 -49.69 -8.91 -8.15
C ALA A 29 -50.11 -9.36 -6.74
N ALA A 30 -51.41 -9.35 -6.42
CA ALA A 30 -51.91 -9.83 -5.14
C ALA A 30 -51.80 -11.35 -5.01
N ALA A 31 -52.01 -12.09 -6.09
CA ALA A 31 -51.81 -13.54 -6.13
C ALA A 31 -50.34 -13.92 -5.91
N ILE A 32 -49.40 -13.20 -6.55
CA ILE A 32 -47.96 -13.40 -6.34
C ILE A 32 -47.59 -13.08 -4.90
N GLN A 33 -48.08 -11.96 -4.36
CA GLN A 33 -47.78 -11.57 -2.98
C GLN A 33 -48.23 -12.64 -1.98
N ARG A 34 -49.46 -13.16 -2.12
CA ARG A 34 -49.97 -14.24 -1.28
C ARG A 34 -49.14 -15.52 -1.38
N LEU A 35 -48.70 -15.87 -2.59
CA LEU A 35 -47.90 -17.07 -2.82
C LEU A 35 -46.48 -16.92 -2.23
N VAL A 36 -45.89 -15.73 -2.32
CA VAL A 36 -44.61 -15.40 -1.67
C VAL A 36 -44.75 -15.47 -0.15
N ASP A 37 -45.78 -14.86 0.42
CA ASP A 37 -46.01 -14.84 1.86
C ASP A 37 -46.20 -16.26 2.42
N GLN A 38 -46.98 -17.10 1.73
CA GLN A 38 -47.13 -18.52 2.08
C GLN A 38 -45.80 -19.27 2.01
N ARG A 39 -45.00 -19.05 0.97
CA ARG A 39 -43.73 -19.75 0.80
C ARG A 39 -42.68 -19.33 1.83
N VAL A 40 -42.69 -18.06 2.23
CA VAL A 40 -41.84 -17.52 3.29
C VAL A 40 -42.25 -18.10 4.65
N ALA A 41 -43.55 -18.17 4.95
CA ALA A 41 -44.04 -18.78 6.18
C ALA A 41 -43.61 -20.26 6.29
N ASP A 42 -43.85 -21.05 5.24
CA ASP A 42 -43.41 -22.45 5.18
C ASP A 42 -41.89 -22.62 5.34
N ALA A 43 -41.10 -21.69 4.77
CA ALA A 43 -39.65 -21.75 4.85
C ALA A 43 -39.13 -21.41 6.26
N LEU A 44 -39.76 -20.43 6.93
CA LEU A 44 -39.44 -20.05 8.30
C LEU A 44 -39.82 -21.14 9.31
N GLU A 45 -40.92 -21.85 9.09
CA GLU A 45 -41.29 -23.02 9.90
C GLU A 45 -40.31 -24.18 9.75
N ARG A 46 -39.84 -24.43 8.52
CA ARG A 46 -38.88 -25.52 8.23
C ARG A 46 -37.45 -25.23 8.67
N GLN A 47 -37.07 -23.96 8.78
CA GLN A 47 -35.76 -23.53 9.26
C GLN A 47 -35.93 -22.42 10.30
N PRO A 48 -35.95 -22.74 11.61
CA PRO A 48 -35.93 -21.71 12.62
C PRO A 48 -34.68 -20.86 12.40
N VAL A 49 -34.87 -19.55 12.25
CA VAL A 49 -33.80 -18.56 12.03
C VAL A 49 -32.88 -18.59 13.25
N LYS A 50 -31.84 -19.43 13.19
CA LYS A 50 -30.80 -19.42 14.20
C LYS A 50 -30.08 -18.08 14.07
N PRO A 51 -29.94 -17.30 15.15
CA PRO A 51 -29.15 -16.08 15.11
C PRO A 51 -27.76 -16.44 14.57
N PRO A 52 -27.18 -15.64 13.66
CA PRO A 52 -25.90 -15.96 13.08
C PRO A 52 -24.89 -16.14 14.21
N ALA A 53 -24.19 -17.28 14.21
CA ALA A 53 -23.11 -17.52 15.15
C ALA A 53 -22.15 -16.33 15.06
N ARG A 54 -21.87 -15.68 16.21
CA ARG A 54 -20.88 -14.59 16.27
C ARG A 54 -19.57 -15.12 15.72
N VAL A 55 -19.27 -14.78 14.47
CA VAL A 55 -17.98 -15.07 13.86
C VAL A 55 -16.98 -14.17 14.56
N GLN A 56 -16.29 -14.70 15.57
CA GLN A 56 -15.07 -14.07 16.06
C GLN A 56 -14.10 -14.05 14.88
N ARG A 57 -13.90 -12.87 14.29
CA ARG A 57 -12.90 -12.70 13.26
C ARG A 57 -11.56 -12.91 13.93
N VAL A 58 -10.81 -13.91 13.48
CA VAL A 58 -9.45 -14.22 13.96
C VAL A 58 -8.52 -12.99 13.88
N LEU A 59 -8.87 -12.01 13.04
CA LEU A 59 -8.17 -10.74 12.86
C LEU A 59 -8.35 -9.74 14.01
N ASP A 60 -9.45 -9.79 14.78
CA ASP A 60 -9.70 -8.78 15.84
C ASP A 60 -8.79 -8.96 17.07
N GLN A 61 -8.11 -10.11 17.19
CA GLN A 61 -7.23 -10.44 18.32
C GLN A 61 -5.74 -10.32 18.00
N PHE A 62 -5.36 -9.98 16.77
CA PHE A 62 -3.94 -9.90 16.38
C PHE A 62 -3.22 -8.71 17.03
N ASP A 63 -3.90 -7.57 17.15
CA ASP A 63 -3.34 -6.33 17.71
C ASP A 63 -3.78 -6.04 19.16
N ALA A 64 -4.54 -6.94 19.79
CA ALA A 64 -4.96 -6.73 21.17
C ALA A 64 -3.78 -6.98 22.13
N PRO A 65 -3.32 -5.97 22.91
CA PRO A 65 -2.27 -6.18 23.89
C PRO A 65 -2.76 -7.19 24.93
N LYS A 66 -1.94 -8.21 25.21
CA LYS A 66 -2.26 -9.19 26.24
C LYS A 66 -2.31 -8.47 27.60
N PRO A 67 -3.41 -8.59 28.37
CA PRO A 67 -3.47 -7.97 29.69
C PRO A 67 -2.48 -8.66 30.62
N TYR A 68 -1.45 -7.94 31.03
CA TYR A 68 -0.50 -8.38 32.05
C TYR A 68 -1.00 -7.99 33.44
N THR A 69 -0.90 -8.90 34.39
CA THR A 69 -1.39 -8.71 35.77
C THR A 69 -0.27 -8.33 36.74
N SER A 70 0.99 -8.51 36.33
CA SER A 70 2.18 -8.15 37.12
C SER A 70 3.22 -7.45 36.24
N PHE A 71 3.99 -6.52 36.83
CA PHE A 71 5.05 -5.79 36.15
C PHE A 71 6.17 -6.70 35.63
N ASP A 72 6.42 -7.83 36.28
CA ASP A 72 7.44 -8.81 35.85
C ASP A 72 7.09 -9.52 34.53
N GLN A 73 5.83 -9.46 34.10
CA GLN A 73 5.35 -10.09 32.87
C GLN A 73 5.52 -9.19 31.64
N ILE A 74 5.84 -7.90 31.85
CA ILE A 74 6.03 -6.94 30.76
C ILE A 74 7.40 -7.20 30.15
N PRO A 75 7.49 -7.52 28.84
CA PRO A 75 8.78 -7.68 28.20
C PRO A 75 9.55 -6.36 28.26
N ALA A 76 10.86 -6.43 28.55
CA ALA A 76 11.71 -5.26 28.53
C ALA A 76 11.61 -4.56 27.16
N THR A 77 11.55 -3.23 27.16
CA THR A 77 11.48 -2.46 25.92
C THR A 77 12.70 -2.75 25.05
N PRO A 78 12.52 -2.94 23.74
CA PRO A 78 13.65 -3.19 22.85
C PRO A 78 14.59 -1.98 22.90
N LYS A 79 15.86 -2.22 23.27
CA LYS A 79 16.89 -1.18 23.27
C LYS A 79 17.30 -0.88 21.85
N THR A 80 17.14 0.36 21.42
CA THR A 80 17.68 0.82 20.13
C THR A 80 19.21 0.77 20.18
N PRO A 81 19.87 0.14 19.19
CA PRO A 81 21.33 0.13 19.14
C PRO A 81 21.88 1.55 18.96
N ALA A 82 23.01 1.84 19.60
CA ALA A 82 23.70 3.12 19.45
C ALA A 82 24.12 3.33 17.98
N PRO A 83 24.00 4.56 17.44
CA PRO A 83 24.42 4.85 16.08
C PRO A 83 25.93 4.64 15.95
N LYS A 84 26.35 3.79 15.02
CA LYS A 84 27.77 3.64 14.67
C LYS A 84 28.20 4.87 13.87
N ALA A 85 29.27 5.54 14.31
CA ALA A 85 29.91 6.58 13.52
C ALA A 85 30.31 5.99 12.17
N ARG A 86 29.79 6.58 11.09
CA ARG A 86 30.19 6.24 9.72
C ARG A 86 30.99 7.41 9.19
N GLU A 87 32.16 7.12 8.65
CA GLU A 87 32.98 8.14 8.00
C GLU A 87 32.32 8.51 6.66
N ILE A 88 32.13 9.82 6.48
CA ILE A 88 31.62 10.41 5.24
C ILE A 88 32.72 11.33 4.74
N SER A 89 33.25 11.05 3.54
CA SER A 89 34.21 11.94 2.89
C SER A 89 33.54 12.73 1.77
N LEU A 90 33.83 14.01 1.71
CA LEU A 90 33.25 14.96 0.76
C LEU A 90 34.37 15.55 -0.08
N GLN A 91 34.36 15.31 -1.38
CA GLN A 91 35.30 15.94 -2.30
C GLN A 91 34.64 17.15 -2.95
N ARG A 92 35.41 18.24 -3.03
CA ARG A 92 34.96 19.52 -3.59
C ARG A 92 35.60 19.76 -4.94
N ASP A 93 34.87 20.44 -5.82
CA ASP A 93 35.36 20.92 -7.11
C ASP A 93 36.27 22.16 -6.95
N GLU A 94 36.79 22.65 -8.08
CA GLU A 94 37.65 23.84 -8.18
C GLU A 94 36.98 25.13 -7.66
N LEU A 95 35.66 25.13 -7.53
CA LEU A 95 34.86 26.23 -6.98
C LEU A 95 34.50 26.00 -5.51
N GLY A 96 35.08 24.98 -4.86
CA GLY A 96 34.86 24.65 -3.46
C GLY A 96 33.50 24.02 -3.16
N ARG A 97 32.75 23.59 -4.18
CA ARG A 97 31.42 22.98 -4.05
C ARG A 97 31.53 21.46 -4.00
N ILE A 98 30.68 20.82 -3.20
CA ILE A 98 30.68 19.35 -3.06
C ILE A 98 30.29 18.71 -4.41
N ASN A 99 31.17 17.88 -4.96
CA ASN A 99 30.95 17.17 -6.22
C ASN A 99 30.74 15.66 -5.96
N ILE A 100 31.53 15.09 -5.06
CA ILE A 100 31.50 13.67 -4.73
C ILE A 100 31.29 13.49 -3.24
N VAL A 101 30.39 12.57 -2.90
CA VAL A 101 30.13 12.12 -1.53
C VAL A 101 30.48 10.65 -1.45
N ASN A 102 31.33 10.26 -0.51
CA ASN A 102 31.58 8.87 -0.17
C ASN A 102 31.07 8.60 1.24
N ALA A 103 30.29 7.54 1.42
CA ALA A 103 29.84 7.09 2.73
C ALA A 103 29.92 5.57 2.77
N GLY A 104 30.85 5.05 3.58
CA GLY A 104 31.22 3.64 3.53
C GLY A 104 31.85 3.27 2.18
N GLY A 105 31.35 2.21 1.54
CA GLY A 105 31.84 1.70 0.26
C GLY A 105 31.08 2.20 -0.97
N MET A 106 30.19 3.18 -0.82
CA MET A 106 29.40 3.74 -1.91
C MET A 106 29.83 5.18 -2.20
N GLN A 107 29.90 5.49 -3.48
CA GLN A 107 30.24 6.80 -4.01
C GLN A 107 29.04 7.38 -4.76
N TRP A 108 28.73 8.64 -4.49
CA TRP A 108 27.67 9.39 -5.14
C TRP A 108 28.18 10.69 -5.75
N TYR A 109 27.65 11.03 -6.92
CA TYR A 109 27.82 12.33 -7.55
C TYR A 109 26.67 13.26 -7.19
N ALA A 110 26.99 14.52 -6.87
CA ALA A 110 25.99 15.54 -6.59
C ALA A 110 25.51 16.19 -7.91
N GLN A 111 24.28 15.93 -8.31
CA GLN A 111 23.66 16.61 -9.44
C GLN A 111 23.02 17.92 -8.99
N ARG A 112 23.29 18.97 -9.77
CA ARG A 112 22.83 20.34 -9.49
C ARG A 112 21.81 20.85 -10.50
N ASN A 113 20.98 21.79 -10.07
CA ASN A 113 20.14 22.59 -10.96
C ASN A 113 20.95 23.75 -11.58
N GLU A 114 20.33 24.53 -12.45
CA GLU A 114 20.92 25.71 -13.10
C GLU A 114 21.32 26.81 -12.10
N LEU A 115 20.68 26.86 -10.93
CA LEU A 115 21.00 27.78 -9.84
C LEU A 115 22.19 27.32 -8.99
N GLY A 116 22.64 26.07 -9.18
CA GLY A 116 23.76 25.47 -8.47
C GLY A 116 23.39 24.73 -7.19
N ASP A 117 22.12 24.54 -6.85
CA ASP A 117 21.67 23.76 -5.69
C ASP A 117 21.71 22.26 -5.99
N ILE A 118 21.98 21.44 -4.97
CA ILE A 118 22.00 19.97 -5.10
C ILE A 118 20.57 19.46 -5.16
N VAL A 119 20.18 18.87 -6.29
CA VAL A 119 18.84 18.31 -6.53
C VAL A 119 18.79 16.83 -6.16
N ARG A 120 19.85 16.08 -6.50
CA ARG A 120 19.92 14.64 -6.23
C ARG A 120 21.36 14.14 -6.10
N LEU A 121 21.53 13.11 -5.29
CA LEU A 121 22.76 12.30 -5.24
C LEU A 121 22.55 11.08 -6.13
N VAL A 122 23.43 10.88 -7.12
CA VAL A 122 23.34 9.77 -8.06
C VAL A 122 24.48 8.79 -7.79
N PRO A 123 24.22 7.48 -7.65
CA PRO A 123 25.29 6.50 -7.44
C PRO A 123 26.26 6.47 -8.63
N ALA A 124 27.56 6.39 -8.35
CA ALA A 124 28.61 6.41 -9.38
C ALA A 124 28.53 5.26 -10.39
N ASP A 125 27.89 4.15 -10.02
CA ASP A 125 27.80 2.92 -10.83
C ASP A 125 26.77 3.00 -11.97
N ILE A 126 25.77 3.89 -11.87
CA ILE A 126 24.53 3.77 -12.67
C ILE A 126 24.46 4.79 -13.83
N THR A 127 25.38 5.76 -13.92
CA THR A 127 25.24 6.84 -14.93
C THR A 127 26.53 7.37 -15.52
N PRO A 128 26.53 7.74 -16.82
CA PRO A 128 27.62 8.48 -17.44
C PRO A 128 27.77 9.85 -16.76
N MET A 129 29.01 10.32 -16.70
CA MET A 129 29.44 11.58 -16.07
C MET A 129 28.44 12.71 -16.36
N PRO A 130 27.89 13.40 -15.33
CA PRO A 130 26.92 14.47 -15.55
C PRO A 130 27.56 15.58 -16.41
N PRO A 131 26.79 16.23 -17.31
CA PRO A 131 27.31 17.33 -18.09
C PRO A 131 27.78 18.44 -17.14
N ALA A 132 29.00 18.93 -17.36
CA ALA A 132 29.55 20.05 -16.62
C ALA A 132 28.75 21.32 -16.95
N ILE A 133 27.72 21.60 -16.15
CA ILE A 133 26.97 22.85 -16.25
C ILE A 133 27.88 23.95 -15.69
N GLU A 134 28.43 24.79 -16.58
CA GLU A 134 29.24 25.94 -16.17
C GLU A 134 28.37 26.91 -15.34
N PRO A 135 28.76 27.26 -14.11
CA PRO A 135 27.99 28.18 -13.30
C PRO A 135 28.04 29.60 -13.89
N PRO A 136 26.94 30.37 -13.77
CA PRO A 136 26.83 31.73 -14.35
C PRO A 136 27.90 32.71 -13.82
N ALA A 137 28.44 32.46 -12.63
CA ALA A 137 29.53 33.24 -12.05
C ALA A 137 30.85 33.15 -12.86
N LEU A 138 31.16 31.99 -13.44
CA LEU A 138 32.34 31.84 -14.31
C LEU A 138 32.14 32.50 -15.67
N ALA A 139 30.92 32.48 -16.21
CA ALA A 139 30.58 33.20 -17.44
C ALA A 139 30.73 34.73 -17.27
N ALA A 140 30.39 35.27 -16.10
CA ALA A 140 30.59 36.67 -15.77
C ALA A 140 32.08 37.03 -15.56
N ALA A 141 32.85 36.18 -14.89
CA ALA A 141 34.27 36.42 -14.61
C ALA A 141 35.17 36.37 -15.86
N ARG A 142 34.77 35.66 -16.92
CA ARG A 142 35.48 35.63 -18.21
C ARG A 142 35.31 36.91 -19.04
N LYS A 143 34.37 37.80 -18.69
CA LYS A 143 34.25 39.11 -19.35
C LYS A 143 35.31 40.06 -18.80
N TYR A 144 36.40 40.19 -19.53
CA TYR A 144 37.45 41.17 -19.27
C TYR A 144 36.85 42.59 -19.23
N ASN A 145 36.96 43.26 -18.09
CA ASN A 145 36.60 44.67 -17.94
C ASN A 145 37.92 45.48 -17.90
N PRO A 146 38.24 46.28 -18.94
CA PRO A 146 39.52 47.00 -19.03
C PRO A 146 39.70 48.11 -17.97
N GLY A 147 38.70 48.38 -17.13
CA GLY A 147 38.74 49.44 -16.12
C GLY A 147 38.58 50.82 -16.75
N GLU A 148 37.78 51.68 -16.13
CA GLU A 148 37.68 53.08 -16.56
C GLU A 148 38.96 53.84 -16.18
N PRO A 149 39.54 54.62 -17.11
CA PRO A 149 40.70 55.45 -16.81
C PRO A 149 40.33 56.52 -15.78
N ARG A 150 41.17 56.65 -14.74
CA ARG A 150 41.07 57.70 -13.71
C ARG A 150 41.33 59.09 -14.28
#